data_AF-A0A0T5X861-F1
#
_entry.id   AF-A0A0T5X861-F1
#
_cell.length_a   1.000
_cell.length_b   1.000
_cell.length_c   1.000
_cell.angle_alpha   90.00
_cell.angle_beta   90.00
_cell.angle_gamma   90.00
#
_symmetry.space_group_name_H-M   'P 1'
#
loop_
_entity.id
_entity.type
_entity.pdbx_description
1 polymer ?
#
loop_
_entity_poly.entity_id
_entity_poly.type
_entity_poly.pdbx_seq_one_letter_code
_entity_poly.pdbx_strand_id
1 'polypeptide(L)' 'MISLTDVKKVKQGRLFATIGIFMMATGSFMACLCNSSSGIYVGNALLILSLALTTYGFTYWRP' A
#
# COMPACT_ATOMS: atom_id res chain seq x y z
N MET A 1 31.49 1.68 -8.79
CA MET A 1 30.64 0.85 -9.67
C MET A 1 29.38 0.52 -8.87
N ILE A 2 28.35 1.36 -8.97
CA ILE A 2 27.05 1.11 -8.30
C ILE A 2 26.40 -0.06 -9.03
N SER A 3 26.13 -1.14 -8.30
CA SER A 3 25.71 -2.41 -8.87
C SER A 3 24.32 -2.24 -9.50
N LEU A 4 24.15 -2.67 -10.76
CA LEU A 4 22.87 -2.61 -11.49
C LEU A 4 21.71 -3.34 -10.78
N THR A 5 22.04 -4.19 -9.80
CA THR A 5 21.10 -4.89 -8.92
C THR A 5 20.37 -3.95 -7.94
N ASP A 6 21.00 -2.88 -7.46
CA ASP A 6 20.39 -1.92 -6.51
C ASP A 6 19.28 -1.09 -7.17
N VAL A 7 19.50 -0.64 -8.40
CA VAL A 7 18.50 0.18 -9.14
C VAL A 7 17.23 -0.63 -9.43
N LYS A 8 17.34 -1.94 -9.69
CA LYS A 8 16.17 -2.82 -9.89
C LYS A 8 15.37 -3.01 -8.60
N LYS A 9 16.03 -3.26 -7.46
CA LYS A 9 15.39 -3.38 -6.14
C LYS A 9 14.64 -2.11 -5.73
N VAL A 10 15.26 -0.96 -5.95
CA VAL A 10 14.67 0.37 -5.75
C VAL A 10 13.43 0.52 -6.67
N LYS A 11 13.54 0.30 -7.98
CA LYS A 11 12.37 0.38 -8.89
C LYS A 11 11.22 -0.54 -8.49
N GLN A 12 11.54 -1.74 -8.02
CA GLN A 12 10.57 -2.76 -7.61
C GLN A 12 9.87 -2.40 -6.30
N GLY A 13 10.59 -1.87 -5.31
CA GLY A 13 9.97 -1.38 -4.08
C GLY A 13 9.11 -0.11 -4.30
N ARG A 14 9.42 0.68 -5.34
CA ARG A 14 8.62 1.84 -5.75
C ARG A 14 7.27 1.38 -6.30
N LEU A 15 7.28 0.26 -7.05
CA LEU A 15 6.09 -0.44 -7.52
C LEU A 15 5.23 -0.95 -6.36
N PHE A 16 5.84 -1.56 -5.33
CA PHE A 16 5.11 -1.99 -4.13
C PHE A 16 4.47 -0.81 -3.37
N ALA A 17 5.17 0.32 -3.25
CA ALA A 17 4.60 1.53 -2.66
C ALA A 17 3.41 2.08 -3.46
N THR A 18 3.51 2.12 -4.79
CA THR A 18 2.41 2.54 -5.68
C THR A 18 1.20 1.61 -5.58
N ILE A 19 1.42 0.29 -5.50
CA ILE A 19 0.34 -0.70 -5.32
C ILE A 19 -0.37 -0.48 -3.97
N GLY A 20 0.39 -0.23 -2.90
CA GLY A 20 -0.17 0.10 -1.58
C GLY A 20 -1.08 1.33 -1.60
N ILE A 21 -0.65 2.41 -2.29
CA ILE A 21 -1.45 3.63 -2.45
C ILE A 21 -2.74 3.37 -3.26
N PHE A 22 -2.66 2.57 -4.32
CA PHE A 22 -3.83 2.21 -5.14
C PHE A 22 -4.87 1.41 -4.34
N MET A 23 -4.39 0.51 -3.47
CA MET A 23 -5.23 -0.29 -2.57
C MET A 23 -5.82 0.58 -1.45
N MET A 24 -5.09 1.59 -1.00
CA MET A 24 -5.56 2.57 0.00
C MET A 24 -6.68 3.45 -0.56
N ALA A 25 -6.57 3.88 -1.83
CA ALA A 25 -7.60 4.64 -2.52
C ALA A 25 -8.91 3.86 -2.65
N THR A 26 -8.85 2.59 -3.06
CA THR A 26 -10.03 1.72 -3.18
C THR A 26 -10.63 1.37 -1.82
N GLY A 27 -9.81 1.16 -0.78
CA GLY A 27 -10.28 0.94 0.59
C GLY A 27 -11.05 2.13 1.17
N SER A 28 -10.55 3.36 0.95
CA SER A 28 -11.25 4.60 1.31
C SER A 28 -12.57 4.75 0.56
N PHE A 29 -12.58 4.48 -0.75
CA PHE A 29 -13.81 4.54 -1.55
C PHE A 29 -14.88 3.60 -1.02
N MET A 30 -14.48 2.37 -0.65
CA MET A 30 -15.41 1.37 -0.15
C MET A 30 -15.94 1.68 1.25
N ALA A 31 -15.09 2.21 2.13
CA ALA A 31 -15.51 2.68 3.46
C ALA A 31 -16.50 3.86 3.37
N CYS A 32 -16.33 4.75 2.38
CA CYS A 32 -17.20 5.90 2.18
C CYS A 32 -18.51 5.58 1.45
N LEU A 33 -18.52 4.61 0.52
CA LEU A 33 -19.72 4.21 -0.22
C LEU A 33 -20.60 3.20 0.54
N CYS A 34 -20.02 2.42 1.46
CA CYS A 34 -20.80 1.48 2.27
C CYS A 34 -21.50 2.18 3.43
N ASN A 35 -22.84 2.24 3.39
CA ASN A 35 -23.68 2.72 4.49
C ASN A 35 -24.08 1.62 5.49
N SER A 36 -23.73 0.37 5.18
CA SER A 36 -23.93 -0.79 6.05
C SER A 36 -22.73 -0.96 6.99
N SER A 37 -22.99 -1.14 8.29
CA SER A 37 -21.94 -1.23 9.33
C SER A 37 -20.88 -2.27 9.00
N SER A 38 -21.26 -3.40 8.39
CA SER A 38 -20.36 -4.45 7.94
C SER A 38 -19.39 -3.99 6.84
N GLY A 39 -19.84 -3.16 5.89
CA GLY A 39 -18.98 -2.61 4.84
C GLY A 39 -17.95 -1.62 5.36
N ILE A 40 -18.30 -0.84 6.38
CA ILE A 40 -17.38 0.09 7.06
C ILE A 40 -16.26 -0.68 7.78
N TYR A 41 -16.59 -1.75 8.52
CA TYR A 41 -15.57 -2.58 9.18
C TYR A 41 -14.60 -3.24 8.20
N VAL A 42 -15.12 -3.77 7.08
CA VAL A 42 -14.29 -4.38 6.04
C VAL A 42 -13.41 -3.33 5.35
N GLY A 43 -13.96 -2.15 5.02
CA GLY A 43 -13.20 -1.04 4.44
C GLY A 43 -12.09 -0.54 5.34
N ASN A 44 -12.36 -0.41 6.66
CA ASN A 44 -11.35 -0.04 7.65
C ASN A 44 -10.24 -1.10 7.79
N ALA A 45 -10.59 -2.39 7.79
CA ALA A 45 -9.59 -3.46 7.83
C ALA A 45 -8.68 -3.45 6.60
N LEU A 46 -9.25 -3.22 5.41
CA LEU A 46 -8.51 -3.08 4.15
C LEU A 46 -7.60 -1.83 4.15
N LEU A 47 -8.04 -0.74 4.76
CA LEU A 47 -7.23 0.46 4.97
C LEU A 47 -6.03 0.18 5.88
N ILE A 48 -6.22 -0.51 7.00
CA ILE A 48 -5.11 -0.86 7.90
C ILE A 48 -4.09 -1.77 7.19
N LEU A 49 -4.57 -2.75 6.42
CA LEU A 49 -3.71 -3.66 5.65
C LEU A 49 -2.88 -2.93 4.60
N SER A 50 -3.51 -2.02 3.84
CA SER A 50 -2.82 -1.23 2.81
C SER A 50 -1.80 -0.26 3.41
N LEU A 51 -2.09 0.32 4.58
CA LEU A 51 -1.16 1.17 5.33
C LEU A 51 0.05 0.35 5.84
N ALA A 52 -0.17 -0.87 6.33
CA ALA A 52 0.90 -1.78 6.74
C ALA A 52 1.81 -2.17 5.57
N LEU A 53 1.23 -2.54 4.42
CA LEU A 53 1.97 -2.86 3.19
C LEU A 53 2.79 -1.67 2.68
N THR A 54 2.20 -0.46 2.69
CA THR A 54 2.87 0.76 2.27
C THR A 54 4.03 1.09 3.21
N THR A 55 3.82 0.97 4.53
CA THR A 55 4.86 1.17 5.55
C THR A 55 6.00 0.16 5.42
N TYR A 56 5.67 -1.11 5.17
CA TYR A 56 6.67 -2.16 4.88
C TYR A 56 7.45 -1.86 3.62
N GLY A 57 6.75 -1.44 2.56
CA GLY A 57 7.34 -1.02 1.30
C GLY A 57 8.35 0.11 1.49
N PHE A 58 8.01 1.14 2.28
CA PHE A 58 8.89 2.26 2.59
C PHE A 58 10.05 1.90 3.53
N THR A 59 9.81 1.04 4.51
CA THR A 59 10.86 0.58 5.45
C THR A 59 11.95 -0.20 4.71
N TYR A 60 11.56 -1.06 3.77
CA TYR A 60 12.48 -1.82 2.95
C TYR A 60 13.07 -1.00 1.79
N TRP A 61 12.50 0.17 1.50
CA TRP A 61 13.02 1.12 0.50
C TRP A 61 14.11 2.04 1.03
N ARG A 62 14.23 2.20 2.35
CA ARG A 62 15.34 2.93 2.94
C ARG A 62 16.61 2.09 2.74
N PRO A 63 17.63 2.62 2.04
CA PRO A 63 18.91 1.94 1.84
C PRO A 63 19.65 1.72 3.16
#